data_AF-A0A254Q1F1-F1
#
_entry.id   AF-A0A254Q1F1-F1
#
_cell.length_a   1.000
_cell.length_b   1.000
_cell.length_c   1.000
_cell.angle_alpha   90.00
_cell.angle_beta   90.00
_cell.angle_gamma   90.00
#
_symmetry.space_group_name_H-M   'P 1'
#
loop_
_entity.id
_entity.type
_entity.pdbx_description
1 polymer ?
#
loop_
_entity_poly.entity_id
_entity_poly.type
_entity_poly.pdbx_seq_one_letter_code
_entity_poly.pdbx_strand_id
1 'polypeptide(L)' 'MLTVDVSVANQWGRLIAQAGRPTPAINRLLAATAIHYGLKLVTRNAGDFQFPGLEVINPWKI' A
#
# COMPACT_ATOMS: atom_id res chain seq x y z
N MET A 1 -3.44 -16.13 1.43
CA MET A 1 -4.28 -14.99 1.01
C MET A 1 -4.72 -14.25 2.26
N LEU A 2 -4.59 -12.92 2.31
CA LEU A 2 -5.03 -12.12 3.45
C LEU A 2 -6.40 -11.52 3.15
N THR A 3 -7.27 -11.50 4.15
CA THR A 3 -8.61 -10.93 4.04
C THR A 3 -8.56 -9.41 4.14
N VAL A 4 -9.40 -8.73 3.35
CA VAL A 4 -9.67 -7.30 3.54
C VAL A 4 -10.75 -7.16 4.61
N ASP A 5 -10.31 -7.11 5.87
CA ASP A 5 -11.19 -6.88 7.02
C ASP A 5 -11.45 -5.37 7.24
N VAL A 6 -12.23 -5.06 8.28
CA VAL A 6 -12.59 -3.68 8.65
C VAL A 6 -11.35 -2.84 8.98
N SER A 7 -10.31 -3.43 9.58
CA SER A 7 -9.08 -2.70 9.92
C SER A 7 -8.33 -2.29 8.66
N VAL A 8 -8.20 -3.20 7.69
CA VAL A 8 -7.63 -2.92 6.37
C VAL A 8 -8.48 -1.89 5.62
N ALA A 9 -9.81 -2.04 5.61
CA ALA A 9 -10.71 -1.11 4.94
C ALA A 9 -10.65 0.31 5.52
N ASN A 10 -10.55 0.45 6.84
CA ASN A 10 -10.38 1.73 7.51
C ASN A 10 -9.02 2.37 7.17
N GLN A 11 -7.94 1.59 7.18
CA GLN A 11 -6.62 2.07 6.77
C GLN A 11 -6.62 2.51 5.30
N TRP A 12 -7.29 1.75 4.43
CA TRP A 12 -7.45 2.10 3.02
C TRP A 12 -8.21 3.40 2.82
N GLY A 13 -9.32 3.60 3.54
CA GLY A 13 -10.07 4.86 3.52
C GLY A 13 -9.24 6.07 3.95
N ARG A 14 -8.41 5.92 5.00
CA ARG A 14 -7.46 6.98 5.41
C ARG A 14 -6.45 7.32 4.32
N LEU A 15 -5.87 6.32 3.65
CA LEU A 15 -4.94 6.55 2.55
C LEU A 15 -5.60 7.19 1.32
N ILE A 16 -6.89 6.93 1.07
CA ILE A 16 -7.66 7.61 0.03
C ILE A 16 -7.87 9.08 0.40
N ALA A 17 -8.29 9.36 1.64
CA ALA A 17 -8.56 10.72 2.10
C ALA A 17 -7.29 11.61 2.12
N GLN A 18 -6.14 11.03 2.43
CA GLN A 18 -4.85 11.74 2.45
C GLN A 18 -4.23 11.94 1.05
N ALA A 19 -4.90 11.50 -0.01
CA ALA A 19 -4.36 11.55 -1.35
C ALA A 19 -4.30 12.99 -1.90
N GLY A 20 -3.11 13.58 -1.91
CA GLY A 20 -2.83 14.82 -2.65
C GLY A 20 -2.63 14.62 -4.16
N ARG A 21 -2.62 13.37 -4.65
CA ARG A 21 -2.45 13.03 -6.07
C ARG A 21 -3.34 11.85 -6.49
N PRO A 22 -3.73 11.77 -7.77
CA PRO A 22 -4.38 10.58 -8.31
C PRO A 22 -3.45 9.39 -8.14
N THR A 23 -3.94 8.33 -7.52
CA THR A 23 -3.24 7.04 -7.44
C THR A 23 -4.32 5.97 -7.60
N PRO A 24 -4.04 4.84 -8.26
CA PRO A 24 -5.03 3.77 -8.37
C PRO A 24 -5.53 3.33 -6.99
N ALA A 25 -6.84 3.16 -6.85
CA ALA A 25 -7.45 2.76 -5.58
C ALA A 25 -6.89 1.42 -5.06
N ILE A 26 -6.58 0.51 -5.97
CA ILE A 26 -5.97 -0.80 -5.66
C ILE A 26 -4.57 -0.67 -5.05
N ASN A 27 -3.74 0.28 -5.48
CA ASN A 27 -2.41 0.47 -4.91
C ASN A 27 -2.51 0.90 -3.44
N ARG A 28 -3.50 1.74 -3.12
CA ARG A 28 -3.78 2.11 -1.73
C ARG A 28 -4.29 0.94 -0.91
N LEU A 29 -5.08 0.03 -1.49
CA LEU A 29 -5.54 -1.17 -0.79
C LEU A 29 -4.37 -2.10 -0.47
N LEU A 30 -3.48 -2.33 -1.45
CA LEU A 30 -2.27 -3.12 -1.24
C LEU A 30 -1.36 -2.50 -0.16
N ALA A 31 -1.18 -1.17 -0.20
CA ALA A 31 -0.43 -0.44 0.82
C ALA A 31 -1.08 -0.55 2.21
N ALA A 32 -2.40 -0.38 2.30
CA ALA A 32 -3.14 -0.49 3.56
C ALA A 32 -3.00 -1.88 4.18
N THR A 33 -3.13 -2.94 3.37
CA THR A 33 -2.92 -4.32 3.82
C THR A 33 -1.50 -4.52 4.33
N ALA A 34 -0.48 -4.10 3.57
CA ALA A 34 0.91 -4.27 3.96
C ALA A 34 1.24 -3.50 5.26
N ILE A 35 0.81 -2.24 5.38
CA ILE A 35 1.01 -1.44 6.59
C ILE A 35 0.29 -2.08 7.79
N HIS A 36 -0.95 -2.53 7.63
CA HIS A 36 -1.72 -3.13 8.72
C HIS A 36 -1.06 -4.38 9.30
N TYR A 37 -0.50 -5.23 8.44
CA TYR A 37 0.15 -6.47 8.83
C TYR A 37 1.68 -6.36 9.04
N GLY A 38 2.26 -5.16 8.94
CA GLY A 38 3.72 -4.96 9.08
C GLY A 38 4.55 -5.65 7.99
N LEU A 39 4.00 -5.77 6.79
CA LEU A 39 4.62 -6.46 5.65
C LEU A 39 5.42 -5.50 4.77
N LYS A 40 6.36 -6.05 4.01
CA LYS A 40 7.05 -5.36 2.92
C LYS A 40 6.38 -5.68 1.59
N LEU A 41 6.13 -4.67 0.76
CA LEU A 41 5.56 -4.85 -0.57
C LEU A 41 6.66 -5.09 -1.60
N VAL A 42 6.66 -6.26 -2.22
CA VAL A 42 7.59 -6.58 -3.31
C VAL A 42 6.95 -6.22 -4.64
N THR A 43 7.55 -5.32 -5.42
CA THR A 43 7.01 -4.91 -6.73
C THR A 43 8.08 -4.31 -7.63
N ARG A 44 7.93 -4.50 -8.95
CA ARG A 44 8.73 -3.81 -9.96
C ARG A 44 8.37 -2.31 -10.08
N ASN A 45 7.13 -1.93 -9.72
CA ASN A 45 6.60 -0.57 -9.86
C ASN A 45 6.75 0.26 -8.57
N ALA A 46 7.92 0.23 -7.93
CA ALA A 46 8.11 0.84 -6.61
C ALA A 46 7.74 2.34 -6.53
N GLY A 47 7.85 3.09 -7.63
CA GLY A 47 7.47 4.50 -7.69
C GLY A 47 5.98 4.77 -7.42
N ASP A 48 5.11 3.79 -7.66
CA ASP A 48 3.66 3.90 -7.44
C ASP A 48 3.29 3.76 -5.96
N PHE A 49 4.24 3.34 -5.10
CA PHE A 49 4.01 2.93 -3.72
C PHE A 49 4.78 3.80 -2.72
N GLN A 50 4.75 5.12 -2.92
CA GLN A 50 5.31 6.09 -1.98
C GLN A 50 4.31 6.45 -0.87
N PHE A 51 3.92 5.45 -0.08
CA PHE A 51 3.02 5.63 1.05
C PHE A 51 3.82 5.69 2.37
N PRO A 52 3.54 6.66 3.26
CA PRO A 52 4.17 6.70 4.58
C PRO A 52 3.95 5.39 5.34
N GLY A 53 5.00 4.85 5.95
CA GLY A 53 4.95 3.59 6.72
C GLY A 53 4.93 2.31 5.89
N LEU A 54 4.95 2.39 4.55
CA LEU A 54 5.07 1.23 3.67
C LEU A 54 6.54 1.00 3.30
N GLU A 55 7.03 -0.21 3.58
CA GLU A 55 8.32 -0.66 3.06
C GLU A 55 8.15 -1.35 1.70
N VAL A 56 8.93 -0.93 0.70
CA VAL A 56 8.85 -1.45 -0.67
C VAL A 56 10.19 -2.03 -1.11
N ILE A 57 10.17 -3.25 -1.65
CA ILE A 57 11.35 -3.93 -2.22
C ILE A 57 11.15 -4.07 -3.73
N ASN A 58 12.14 -3.62 -4.51
CA ASN A 58 12.19 -3.83 -5.95
C ASN A 58 13.38 -4.72 -6.34
N PRO A 59 13.19 -6.04 -6.47
CA PRO A 59 14.28 -6.97 -6.77
C PRO A 59 14.80 -6.87 -8.21
N TRP A 60 14.20 -6.03 -9.06
CA TRP A 60 14.67 -5.77 -10.43
C TRP A 60 15.55 -4.52 -10.54
N LYS A 61 15.78 -3.81 -9.44
CA LYS A 61 16.72 -2.68 -9.35
C LYS A 61 17.98 -3.03 -8.56
N ILE A 62 18.32 -4.32 -8.54
CA ILE A 62 19.58 -4.84 -7.98
C ILE A 62 20.70 -4.56 -8.99
#